data_AF-A0A968RS76-F1
#
_entry.id   AF-A0A968RS76-F1
#
_cell.length_a   1.000
_cell.length_b   1.000
_cell.length_c   1.000
_cell.angle_alpha   90.00
_cell.angle_beta   90.00
_cell.angle_gamma   90.00
#
_symmetry.space_group_name_H-M   'P 1'
#
loop_
_entity.id
_entity.type
_entity.pdbx_description
1 polymer ?
#
loop_
_entity_poly.entity_id
_entity_poly.type
_entity_poly.pdbx_seq_one_letter_code
_entity_poly.pdbx_strand_id
1 'polypeptide(L)' 'MHTINVASLSARFVKPLPNEAFAAGSNVVVEVDASDSNGSIASVDLYMNGTFLRKRLFLLMSGVKPTRMILV' A
#
# COMPACT_ATOMS: atom_id res chain seq x y z
N MET A 1 28.46 -16.79 12.23
CA MET A 1 28.07 -15.77 11.23
C MET A 1 26.65 -15.35 11.57
N HIS A 2 26.45 -14.15 12.13
CA HIS A 2 25.10 -13.66 12.45
C HIS A 2 24.62 -12.79 11.29
N THR A 3 23.60 -13.26 10.58
CA THR A 3 22.92 -12.49 9.55
C THR A 3 21.91 -11.57 10.23
N ILE A 4 22.10 -10.26 10.11
CA ILE A 4 21.08 -9.28 10.52
C ILE A 4 20.04 -9.25 9.40
N ASN A 5 18.81 -9.65 9.71
CA ASN A 5 17.69 -9.51 8.78
C ASN A 5 17.10 -8.11 8.92
N VAL A 6 17.41 -7.23 7.96
CA VAL A 6 16.87 -5.88 7.90
C VAL A 6 15.44 -5.92 7.35
N ALA A 7 14.50 -5.35 8.09
CA ALA A 7 13.13 -5.14 7.62
C ALA A 7 13.18 -4.28 6.34
N SER A 8 12.71 -4.85 5.23
CA SER A 8 12.61 -4.15 3.94
C SER A 8 11.15 -3.85 3.68
N LEU A 9 10.75 -2.59 3.83
CA LEU A 9 9.43 -2.10 3.49
C LEU A 9 9.41 -1.63 2.03
N SER A 10 8.50 -2.17 1.23
CA SER A 10 8.25 -1.73 -0.14
C SER A 10 6.77 -1.54 -0.38
N ALA A 11 6.43 -0.58 -1.25
CA ALA A 11 5.08 -0.37 -1.75
C ALA A 11 5.11 -0.04 -3.24
N ARG A 12 4.13 -0.53 -4.01
CA ARG A 12 4.01 -0.25 -5.46
C ARG A 12 2.54 -0.22 -5.87
N PHE A 13 2.18 0.73 -6.74
CA PHE A 13 0.89 0.73 -7.39
C PHE A 13 0.74 -0.46 -8.36
N VAL A 14 -0.38 -1.16 -8.24
CA VAL A 14 -0.91 -2.13 -9.20
C VAL A 14 -1.98 -1.47 -10.07
N LYS A 15 -2.80 -0.59 -9.45
CA LYS A 15 -3.78 0.27 -10.10
C LYS A 15 -3.76 1.69 -9.50
N PRO A 16 -4.04 2.73 -10.30
CA PRO A 16 -4.32 2.69 -11.74
C PRO A 16 -3.06 2.36 -12.56
N LEU A 17 -3.23 1.89 -13.79
CA LEU A 17 -2.11 1.71 -14.72
C LEU A 17 -1.57 3.09 -15.15
N PRO A 18 -0.28 3.19 -15.50
CA PRO A 18 0.25 4.43 -16.05
C PRO A 18 -0.57 4.90 -17.25
N ASN A 19 -0.92 6.20 -17.25
CA ASN A 19 -1.72 6.85 -18.29
C ASN A 19 -3.17 6.35 -18.42
N GLU A 20 -3.70 5.63 -17.43
CA GLU A 20 -5.12 5.29 -17.37
C GLU A 20 -5.96 6.58 -17.23
N ALA A 21 -6.94 6.76 -18.10
CA ALA A 21 -7.81 7.93 -18.11
C ALA A 21 -9.15 7.60 -17.45
N PHE A 22 -9.66 8.55 -16.66
CA PHE A 22 -10.93 8.42 -15.95
C PHE A 22 -11.87 9.53 -16.40
N ALA A 23 -13.14 9.21 -16.62
CA ALA A 23 -14.15 10.23 -16.84
C ALA A 23 -14.37 11.03 -15.56
N ALA A 24 -14.61 12.34 -15.68
CA ALA A 24 -14.85 13.20 -14.53
C ALA A 24 -16.00 12.66 -13.67
N GLY A 25 -15.79 12.64 -12.34
CA GLY A 25 -16.76 12.09 -11.38
C GLY A 25 -16.76 10.57 -11.23
N SER A 26 -15.93 9.83 -11.99
CA SER A 26 -15.81 8.38 -11.82
C SER A 26 -15.04 8.03 -10.54
N ASN A 27 -15.45 6.94 -9.90
CA ASN A 27 -14.66 6.35 -8.82
C ASN A 27 -13.39 5.73 -9.40
N VAL A 28 -12.24 6.01 -8.77
CA VAL A 28 -10.94 5.45 -9.14
C VAL A 28 -10.56 4.40 -8.13
N VAL A 29 -10.42 3.15 -8.57
CA VAL A 29 -9.91 2.08 -7.73
C VAL A 29 -8.39 2.15 -7.71
N VAL A 30 -7.84 2.27 -6.51
CA VAL A 30 -6.40 2.23 -6.26
C VAL A 30 -6.06 0.85 -5.71
N GLU A 31 -5.08 0.18 -6.29
CA GLU A 31 -4.56 -1.08 -5.77
C GLU A 31 -3.07 -0.95 -5.54
N VAL A 32 -2.61 -1.36 -4.35
CA VAL A 32 -1.20 -1.28 -3.95
C VAL A 32 -0.75 -2.63 -3.44
N ASP A 33 0.40 -3.08 -3.95
CA ASP A 33 1.17 -4.16 -3.35
C ASP A 33 2.11 -3.55 -2.30
N ALA A 34 1.96 -3.94 -1.04
CA ALA A 34 2.85 -3.50 0.04
C ALA A 34 3.41 -4.72 0.78
N SER A 35 4.71 -4.70 1.06
CA SER A 35 5.37 -5.81 1.75
C SER A 35 6.43 -5.31 2.70
N ASP A 36 6.52 -5.96 3.85
CA ASP A 36 7.64 -5.82 4.77
C ASP A 36 8.23 -7.21 4.99
N SER A 37 9.50 -7.46 4.65
CA SER A 37 10.11 -8.80 4.73
C SER A 37 10.17 -9.37 6.15
N ASN A 38 10.15 -8.52 7.18
CA ASN A 38 10.42 -8.92 8.55
C ASN A 38 9.61 -8.18 9.63
N GLY A 39 8.81 -7.19 9.24
CA GLY A 39 7.91 -6.45 10.10
C GLY A 39 6.43 -6.68 9.76
N SER A 40 5.59 -5.77 10.25
CA SER A 40 4.17 -5.71 9.93
C SER A 40 3.85 -4.30 9.42
N ILE A 41 2.98 -4.22 8.41
CA ILE A 41 2.52 -2.93 7.89
C ILE A 41 1.40 -2.44 8.80
N ALA A 42 1.64 -1.37 9.55
CA ALA A 42 0.62 -0.79 10.44
C ALA A 42 -0.47 -0.05 9.65
N SER A 43 -0.10 0.64 8.58
CA SER A 43 -1.03 1.35 7.71
C SER A 43 -0.44 1.67 6.34
N VAL A 44 -1.32 1.98 5.39
CA VAL A 44 -0.99 2.64 4.12
C VAL A 44 -1.76 3.95 4.02
N ASP A 45 -1.04 5.02 3.70
CA ASP A 45 -1.60 6.34 3.47
C ASP A 45 -1.58 6.63 1.96
N LEU A 46 -2.70 7.12 1.44
CA LEU A 46 -2.84 7.49 0.03
C LEU A 46 -2.79 9.01 -0.11
N TYR A 47 -1.91 9.48 -0.99
CA TYR A 47 -1.75 10.89 -1.33
C TYR A 47 -1.95 11.12 -2.82
N MET A 48 -2.49 12.28 -3.19
CA MET A 48 -2.50 12.81 -4.56
C MET A 48 -1.87 14.18 -4.56
N ASN A 49 -0.80 14.36 -5.34
CA ASN A 49 -0.06 15.63 -5.45
C ASN A 49 0.32 16.24 -4.07
N GLY A 50 0.66 15.40 -3.10
CA GLY A 50 0.99 15.80 -1.74
C GLY A 50 -0.22 16.00 -0.81
N THR A 51 -1.46 16.00 -1.31
CA THR A 51 -2.67 16.04 -0.49
C THR A 51 -3.01 14.65 0.03
N PHE A 52 -3.14 14.52 1.35
CA PHE A 52 -3.63 13.31 1.99
C PHE A 52 -5.09 13.07 1.63
N LEU A 53 -5.40 11.86 1.17
CA LEU A 53 -6.77 11.46 0.87
C LEU A 53 -7.35 10.60 1.98
N ARG A 54 -6.62 9.55 2.35
CA ARG A 54 -7.06 8.60 3.37
C ARG A 54 -5.95 7.71 3.88
N LYS A 55 -6.26 7.06 5.00
CA LYS A 55 -5.45 6.04 5.65
C LYS A 55 -6.22 4.73 5.70
N ARG A 56 -5.52 3.64 5.45
CA ARG A 56 -6.03 2.29 5.71
C ARG A 56 -5.19 1.65 6.78
N LEU A 57 -5.79 1.51 7.96
CA LEU A 57 -5.21 0.88 9.14
C LEU A 57 -5.32 -0.64 9.03
N PHE A 58 -4.27 -1.35 9.44
CA PHE A 58 -4.31 -2.79 9.59
C PHE A 58 -4.40 -3.16 11.06
N LEU A 59 -5.29 -4.10 11.35
CA LEU A 59 -5.30 -4.75 12.66
C LEU A 59 -4.07 -5.64 12.71
N LEU A 60 -3.13 -5.28 13.58
CA LEU A 60 -1.87 -5.99 13.79
C LEU A 60 -2.15 -7.36 14.42
N MET A 61 -2.58 -8.33 13.61
CA MET A 61 -2.52 -9.74 13.99
C MET A 61 -1.12 -10.24 13.62
N SER A 62 -0.34 -10.59 14.64
CA SER A 62 1.04 -11.04 14.52
C SER A 62 1.20 -12.03 13.36
N GLY A 63 1.93 -11.62 12.31
CA GLY A 63 2.33 -12.50 11.20
C GLY A 63 1.58 -12.34 9.87
N VAL A 64 0.51 -11.54 9.78
CA VAL A 64 -0.20 -11.32 8.49
C VAL A 64 0.25 -10.00 7.86
N LYS A 65 1.04 -10.11 6.79
CA LYS A 65 1.45 -8.98 5.96
C LYS A 65 0.42 -8.83 4.83
N PRO A 66 -0.36 -7.76 4.78
CA PRO A 66 -1.29 -7.53 3.69
C PRO A 66 -0.49 -7.24 2.41
N THR A 67 -0.31 -8.26 1.57
CA THR A 67 0.48 -8.16 0.33
C THR A 67 -0.26 -7.38 -0.76
N ARG A 68 -1.60 -7.35 -0.72
CA ARG A 68 -2.47 -6.64 -1.66
C ARG A 68 -3.53 -5.85 -0.94
N MET A 69 -3.71 -4.60 -1.34
CA MET A 69 -4.79 -3.78 -0.83
C MET A 69 -5.51 -3.01 -1.92
N ILE A 70 -6.84 -3.14 -1.90
CA ILE A 70 -7.76 -2.36 -2.71
C ILE A 70 -8.24 -1.18 -1.87
N LEU A 71 -7.99 0.00 -2.40
CA LEU A 71 -8.43 1.29 -1.94
C LEU A 71 -9.49 1.75 -2.96
N VAL A 72 -10.78 1.49 -2.67
CA VAL A 72 -11.94 2.10 -3.37
C VAL A 72 -12.29 3.44 -2.78
#